data_AF-A0A8S9NBI9-F1
#
_entry.id   AF-A0A8S9NBI9-F1
#
_cell.length_a   1.000
_cell.length_b   1.000
_cell.length_c   1.000
_cell.angle_alpha   90.00
_cell.angle_beta   90.00
_cell.angle_gamma   90.00
#
_symmetry.space_group_name_H-M   'P 1'
#
loop_
_entity.id
_entity.type
_entity.pdbx_description
1 polymer ?
#
loop_
_entity_poly.entity_id
_entity_poly.type
_entity_poly.pdbx_seq_one_letter_code
_entity_poly.pdbx_strand_id
1 'polypeptide(L)'
;GVSVKGNTYFVAQHNTAKLVNVLLCFDFTTERFCQPLPFHYTAEFENVALSCVGEEKLAVLYKHEGTMEIWITTNIEHDAVSWSKFLKVEMIPLNGFPDDFGYNTETLTESFRM
;
A
#
# COMPACT_ATOMS: atom_id res chain seq x y z
N GLY A 1 8.84 -0.16 3.28
CA GLY A 1 8.68 -1.61 3.10
C GLY A 1 8.26 -2.22 4.42
N VAL A 2 7.58 -3.36 4.37
CA VAL A 2 7.08 -4.07 5.55
C VAL A 2 7.50 -5.53 5.47
N SER A 3 8.01 -6.09 6.57
CA SER A 3 8.47 -7.47 6.60
C SER A 3 7.38 -8.41 7.12
N VAL A 4 7.16 -9.52 6.40
CA VAL A 4 6.23 -10.61 6.74
C VAL A 4 6.91 -11.93 6.42
N LYS A 5 6.95 -12.86 7.39
CA LYS A 5 7.54 -14.20 7.22
C LYS A 5 8.95 -14.21 6.59
N GLY A 6 9.77 -13.22 6.92
CA GLY A 6 11.15 -13.11 6.42
C GLY A 6 11.32 -12.44 5.05
N ASN A 7 10.23 -12.13 4.34
CA ASN A 7 10.28 -11.36 3.10
C ASN A 7 9.85 -9.90 3.33
N THR A 8 10.32 -8.97 2.49
CA THR A 8 9.93 -7.55 2.60
C THR A 8 9.06 -7.13 1.42
N TYR A 9 7.94 -6.50 1.73
CA TYR A 9 6.92 -6.07 0.78
C TYR A 9 6.87 -4.54 0.67
N PHE A 10 6.60 -4.05 -0.54
CA PHE A 10 6.52 -2.64 -0.87
C PHE A 10 5.34 -2.39 -1.79
N VAL A 11 4.66 -1.26 -1.59
CA VAL A 11 3.73 -0.75 -2.60
C VAL A 11 4.56 -0.05 -3.67
N ALA A 12 4.38 -0.44 -4.92
CA ALA A 12 5.04 0.17 -6.07
C ALA A 12 4.00 0.51 -7.14
N GLN A 13 4.33 1.45 -8.02
CA GLN A 13 3.51 1.73 -9.19
C GLN A 13 4.08 0.99 -10.39
N HIS A 14 3.23 0.25 -11.09
CA HIS A 14 3.59 -0.39 -12.35
C HIS A 14 2.94 0.37 -13.51
N ASN A 15 3.78 0.85 -14.43
CA ASN A 15 3.32 1.62 -15.58
C ASN A 15 2.92 0.66 -16.71
N THR A 16 1.60 0.52 -16.92
CA THR A 16 1.03 -0.20 -18.07
C THR A 16 0.30 0.80 -18.98
N ALA A 17 -0.83 0.44 -19.58
CA ALA A 17 -1.72 1.41 -20.23
C ALA A 17 -2.39 2.37 -19.21
N LYS A 18 -2.40 2.00 -17.93
CA LYS A 18 -2.78 2.81 -16.78
C LYS A 18 -1.77 2.60 -15.65
N LEU A 19 -1.61 3.60 -14.78
CA LEU A 19 -0.85 3.44 -13.54
C LEU A 19 -1.66 2.55 -12.59
N VAL A 20 -1.08 1.42 -12.20
CA VAL A 20 -1.67 0.50 -11.22
C VAL A 20 -0.71 0.33 -10.07
N ASN A 21 -1.26 0.29 -8.85
CA ASN A 21 -0.46 -0.09 -7.69
C ASN A 21 -0.26 -1.60 -7.73
N VAL A 22 0.94 -2.05 -7.39
CA VAL A 22 1.33 -3.46 -7.27
C VAL A 22 2.04 -3.66 -5.94
N LEU A 23 2.00 -4.89 -5.43
CA LEU A 23 2.79 -5.26 -4.26
C LEU A 23 4.07 -5.94 -4.74
N LEU A 24 5.21 -5.31 -4.50
CA LEU A 24 6.53 -5.86 -4.82
C LEU A 24 7.08 -6.59 -3.59
N CYS A 25 7.50 -7.84 -3.77
CA CYS A 25 8.15 -8.63 -2.72
C CYS A 25 9.64 -8.73 -3.02
N PHE A 26 10.47 -8.57 -1.99
CA PHE A 26 11.89 -8.91 -2.00
C PHE A 26 12.07 -10.18 -1.17
N ASP A 27 12.47 -11.26 -1.86
CA ASP A 27 12.79 -12.54 -1.25
C ASP A 27 14.29 -12.58 -0.92
N PHE A 28 14.59 -12.63 0.38
CA PHE A 28 15.97 -12.70 0.88
C PHE A 28 16.61 -14.07 0.62
N THR A 29 15.82 -15.12 0.40
CA THR A 29 16.33 -16.47 0.12
C THR A 29 17.00 -16.54 -1.25
N THR A 30 16.41 -15.85 -2.23
CA THR A 30 16.91 -15.80 -3.61
C THR A 30 17.61 -14.48 -3.95
N GLU A 31 17.66 -13.55 -2.99
CA GLU A 31 18.18 -12.18 -3.12
C GLU A 31 17.62 -11.43 -4.33
N ARG A 32 16.32 -11.61 -4.60
CA ARG A 32 15.66 -11.09 -5.80
C ARG A 32 14.30 -10.50 -5.49
N PHE A 33 13.88 -9.60 -6.35
CA PHE A 33 12.49 -9.19 -6.39
C PHE A 33 11.64 -10.30 -7.02
N CYS A 34 10.55 -10.66 -6.35
CA CYS A 34 9.53 -11.55 -6.88
C CYS A 34 8.75 -10.84 -8.00
N GLN A 35 7.92 -11.61 -8.70
CA GLN A 35 6.99 -11.02 -9.66
C GLN A 35 6.04 -10.02 -8.95
N PRO A 36 5.70 -8.89 -9.58
CA PRO A 36 4.75 -7.94 -9.03
C PRO A 36 3.41 -8.63 -8.75
N LEU A 37 2.99 -8.60 -7.49
CA LEU A 37 1.73 -9.21 -7.08
C LEU A 37 0.59 -8.23 -7.36
N PRO A 38 -0.54 -8.69 -7.94
CA PRO A 38 -1.66 -7.83 -8.24
C PRO A 38 -2.19 -7.19 -6.96
N PHE A 39 -2.39 -5.89 -7.02
CA PHE A 39 -3.07 -5.13 -5.99
C PHE A 39 -4.46 -4.78 -6.50
N HIS A 40 -5.47 -4.88 -5.64
CA HIS A 40 -6.86 -4.75 -6.05
C HIS A 40 -7.27 -3.35 -6.58
N TYR A 41 -6.36 -2.38 -6.64
CA TYR A 41 -6.68 -0.96 -6.81
C TYR A 41 -5.79 -0.23 -7.82
N THR A 42 -6.40 0.64 -8.61
CA THR A 42 -5.74 1.54 -9.58
C THR A 42 -4.91 2.60 -8.85
N ALA A 43 -3.94 3.24 -9.51
CA ALA A 43 -3.09 4.25 -8.88
C ALA A 43 -3.78 5.60 -8.63
N GLU A 44 -5.12 5.65 -8.69
CA GLU A 44 -5.93 6.87 -8.48
C GLU A 44 -6.11 7.20 -7.00
N PHE A 45 -5.56 6.39 -6.08
CA PHE A 45 -5.68 6.61 -4.65
C PHE A 45 -4.53 7.46 -4.11
N GLU A 46 -4.91 8.55 -3.43
CA GLU A 46 -4.01 9.60 -2.97
C GLU A 46 -3.10 9.17 -1.83
N ASN A 47 -3.54 8.21 -1.00
CA ASN A 47 -2.76 7.72 0.13
C ASN A 47 -2.91 6.21 0.31
N VAL A 48 -1.77 5.52 0.25
CA VAL A 48 -1.66 4.08 0.51
C VAL A 48 -0.63 3.87 1.63
N ALA A 49 -1.04 3.22 2.73
CA ALA A 49 -0.12 2.80 3.78
C ALA A 49 -0.10 1.28 3.89
N LEU A 50 1.10 0.68 3.92
CA LEU A 50 1.31 -0.74 4.11
C LEU A 50 1.77 -1.00 5.54
N SER A 51 1.21 -2.03 6.19
CA SER A 51 1.55 -2.43 7.55
C SER A 51 1.54 -3.96 7.70
N CYS A 52 2.11 -4.44 8.80
CA CYS A 52 2.14 -5.85 9.18
C CYS A 52 1.10 -6.13 10.26
N VAL A 53 0.40 -7.27 10.17
CA VAL A 53 -0.55 -7.74 11.18
C VAL A 53 -0.05 -9.06 11.74
N GLY A 54 0.40 -9.03 12.99
CA GLY A 54 0.86 -10.21 13.71
C GLY A 54 2.02 -10.97 13.05
N GLU A 55 2.90 -10.28 12.32
CA GLU A 55 4.07 -10.84 11.60
C GLU A 55 3.75 -11.83 10.47
N GLU A 56 2.47 -12.12 10.23
CA GLU A 56 2.02 -13.15 9.30
C GLU A 56 1.26 -12.62 8.08
N LYS A 57 0.69 -11.41 8.20
CA LYS A 57 -0.22 -10.83 7.21
C LYS A 57 0.17 -9.39 6.90
N LEU A 58 -0.24 -8.94 5.72
CA LEU A 58 -0.16 -7.54 5.34
C LEU A 58 -1.53 -6.88 5.55
N ALA A 59 -1.50 -5.65 6.03
CA ALA A 59 -2.62 -4.73 5.99
C ALA A 59 -2.30 -3.57 5.07
N VAL A 60 -3.29 -3.16 4.29
CA VAL A 60 -3.21 -1.94 3.49
C VAL A 60 -4.35 -1.03 3.88
N LEU A 61 -3.98 0.21 4.15
CA LEU A 61 -4.89 1.32 4.25
C LEU A 61 -4.95 2.05 2.91
N TYR A 62 -6.15 2.26 2.40
CA TYR A 62 -6.43 3.14 1.27
C TYR A 62 -7.32 4.29 1.70
N LYS A 63 -6.98 5.50 1.25
CA LYS A 63 -7.86 6.65 1.35
C LYS A 63 -8.20 7.17 -0.04
N HIS A 64 -9.48 7.37 -0.28
CA HIS A 64 -10.05 8.03 -1.45
C HIS A 64 -10.99 9.16 -0.98
N GLU A 65 -11.41 10.03 -1.90
CA GLU A 65 -12.37 11.09 -1.60
C GLU A 65 -13.58 10.53 -0.84
N GLY A 66 -13.74 10.96 0.42
CA GLY A 66 -14.87 10.57 1.26
C GLY A 66 -14.88 9.13 1.77
N THR A 67 -13.85 8.31 1.54
CA THR A 67 -13.80 6.94 2.06
C THR A 67 -12.39 6.50 2.47
N MET A 68 -12.30 5.79 3.59
CA MET A 68 -11.10 5.12 4.07
C MET A 68 -11.37 3.62 4.21
N GLU A 69 -10.50 2.77 3.64
CA GLU A 69 -10.65 1.31 3.70
C GLU A 69 -9.38 0.64 4.23
N ILE A 70 -9.57 -0.36 5.08
CA ILE A 70 -8.49 -1.26 5.52
C ILE A 70 -8.76 -2.64 4.94
N TRP A 71 -7.76 -3.15 4.24
CA TRP A 71 -7.74 -4.49 3.66
C TRP A 71 -6.64 -5.31 4.31
N ILE A 72 -6.93 -6.58 4.59
CA ILE A 72 -5.97 -7.51 5.18
C ILE A 72 -5.84 -8.71 4.28
N THR A 73 -4.62 -9.20 4.10
CA THR A 73 -4.37 -10.41 3.32
C THR A 73 -5.02 -11.62 3.97
N THR A 74 -5.80 -12.37 3.19
CA THR A 74 -6.25 -13.70 3.58
C THR A 74 -5.20 -14.76 3.28
N ASN A 75 -4.45 -14.57 2.19
CA ASN A 75 -3.36 -15.43 1.77
C ASN A 75 -2.23 -14.61 1.12
N ILE A 76 -1.00 -15.03 1.34
CA ILE A 76 0.21 -14.53 0.70
C ILE A 76 1.03 -15.75 0.29
N GLU A 77 1.16 -15.95 -1.02
CA GLU A 77 2.00 -16.94 -1.65
C GLU A 77 3.11 -16.24 -2.46
N HIS A 78 4.00 -17.01 -3.06
CA HIS A 78 5.15 -16.47 -3.77
C HIS A 78 4.74 -15.62 -5.01
N ASP A 79 3.66 -16.00 -5.69
CA ASP A 79 3.17 -15.40 -6.94
C ASP A 79 1.72 -14.90 -6.85
N ALA A 80 1.05 -15.09 -5.71
CA ALA A 80 -0.33 -14.68 -5.50
C ALA A 80 -0.54 -14.01 -4.15
N VAL A 81 -1.45 -13.04 -4.11
CA VAL A 81 -1.94 -12.41 -2.88
C VAL A 81 -3.45 -12.30 -2.96
N SER A 82 -4.12 -12.65 -1.86
CA SER A 82 -5.57 -12.51 -1.73
C SER A 82 -5.89 -11.59 -0.57
N TRP A 83 -6.87 -10.72 -0.77
CA TRP A 83 -7.23 -9.66 0.17
C TRP A 83 -8.69 -9.80 0.62
N SER A 84 -8.94 -9.42 1.87
CA SER A 84 -10.28 -9.26 2.42
C SER A 84 -10.45 -7.87 3.00
N LYS A 85 -11.62 -7.26 2.76
CA LYS A 85 -11.96 -5.97 3.37
C LYS A 85 -12.20 -6.19 4.85
N PHE A 86 -11.41 -5.52 5.67
CA PHE A 86 -11.55 -5.56 7.13
C PHE A 86 -12.42 -4.41 7.65
N LEU A 87 -12.21 -3.20 7.11
CA LEU A 87 -12.94 -2.01 7.54
C LEU A 87 -13.20 -1.08 6.35
N LYS A 88 -14.36 -0.43 6.34
CA LYS A 88 -14.68 0.72 5.50
C LYS A 88 -15.24 1.82 6.38
N VAL A 89 -14.74 3.03 6.22
CA VAL A 89 -15.20 4.23 6.91
C VAL A 89 -15.56 5.27 5.86
N GLU A 90 -16.79 5.79 5.91
CA GLU A 90 -17.18 6.94 5.12
C GLU A 90 -16.64 8.21 5.81
N MET A 91 -15.71 8.90 5.16
CA MET A 91 -15.08 10.14 5.61
C MET A 91 -15.90 11.34 5.09
N ILE A 92 -17.21 11.31 5.33
CA ILE A 92 -18.10 12.43 4.99
C ILE A 92 -17.90 13.52 6.04
N PRO A 93 -17.59 14.77 5.67
CA PRO A 93 -17.45 15.84 6.64
C PRO A 93 -18.78 16.10 7.35
N LEU A 94 -18.80 15.97 8.68
CA LEU A 94 -20.00 16.18 9.50
C LEU A 94 -20.50 17.64 9.50
N ASN A 95 -19.66 18.56 9.01
CA ASN A 95 -19.79 20.00 9.18
C ASN A 95 -19.59 20.79 7.87
N GLY A 96 -19.53 20.13 6.70
CA GLY A 96 -19.45 20.81 5.39
C GLY A 96 -18.11 21.46 5.05
N PHE A 97 -17.05 21.17 5.82
CA PHE A 97 -15.68 21.58 5.48
C PHE A 97 -14.96 20.47 4.72
N PRO A 98 -14.19 20.78 3.65
CA PRO A 98 -13.38 19.77 2.98
C PRO A 98 -12.34 19.17 3.92
N ASP A 99 -12.01 17.90 3.68
CA ASP A 99 -11.07 17.09 4.46
C ASP A 99 -9.65 17.69 4.36
N ASP A 100 -9.16 18.34 5.41
CA ASP A 100 -7.90 19.12 5.44
C ASP A 100 -6.63 18.25 5.58
N PHE A 101 -6.72 16.93 5.42
CA PHE A 101 -5.55 16.03 5.50
C PHE A 101 -4.72 15.99 4.20
N GLY A 102 -4.67 17.10 3.46
CA GLY A 102 -3.86 17.26 2.26
C GLY A 102 -2.83 18.38 2.44
N TYR A 103 -1.61 18.13 1.94
CA TYR A 103 -0.51 19.08 1.76
C TYR A 103 0.39 19.35 2.98
N ASN A 104 1.31 18.41 3.24
CA ASN A 104 2.67 18.74 3.67
C ASN A 104 3.66 17.90 2.84
N THR A 105 3.89 18.26 1.58
CA THR A 105 5.12 17.86 0.88
C THR A 105 6.20 18.89 1.18
N GLU A 106 6.74 18.88 2.40
CA GLU A 106 8.05 19.49 2.63
C GLU A 106 9.10 18.55 2.04
N THR A 107 9.44 18.77 0.77
CA THR A 107 10.66 18.24 0.17
C THR A 107 11.86 18.87 0.86
N LEU A 108 12.39 18.24 1.90
CA LEU A 108 13.77 18.46 2.31
C LEU A 108 14.66 17.49 1.54
N THR A 109 15.18 17.99 0.43
CA THR A 109 16.32 17.45 -0.28
C THR A 109 17.55 17.59 0.61
N GLU A 110 17.85 16.60 1.45
CA GLU A 110 19.20 16.45 1.99
C GLU A 110 20.02 15.57 1.05
N SER A 111 20.91 16.23 0.33
CA SER A 111 21.94 15.60 -0.48
C SER A 111 22.92 14.84 0.43
N PHE A 112 22.89 13.51 0.40
CA PHE A 112 24.04 12.71 0.83
C PHE A 112 25.01 12.59 -0.36
N ARG A 113 26.12 13.35 -0.31
CA ARG A 113 27.33 13.03 -1.07
C ARG A 113 28.11 11.97 -0.29
N MET A 114 28.55 10.91 -0.98
CA MET A 114 29.79 10.20 -0.64
C MET A 114 30.99 11.10 -0.90
#